data_AF-A0A377Q418-F1
#
_entry.id   AF-A0A377Q418-F1
#
_cell.length_a   1.000
_cell.length_b   1.000
_cell.length_c   1.000
_cell.angle_alpha   90.00
_cell.angle_beta   90.00
_cell.angle_gamma   90.00
#
_symmetry.space_group_name_H-M   'P 1'
#
loop_
_entity.id
_entity.type
_entity.pdbx_description
1 polymer ?
#
loop_
_entity_poly.entity_id
_entity_poly.type
_entity_poly.pdbx_seq_one_letter_code
_entity_poly.pdbx_strand_id
1 'polypeptide(L)'
;MSNKDNSFREKRWKDIYLRSEKIARAQQLGFEYPRTTEKQLVQEEAMRQSAERCKVLFICSRNQWRSPTAEQSLRKHPQLQTRSAGTSPNARHTVSVDDIRWADVIMVMEEKHKSRLVAQFTRLLNNKPLYVLDIPDDYQFMDPELIELLEQSTHSILNLTKQF
;
A
#
# COMPACT_ATOMS: atom_id res chain seq x y z
N MET A 1 -62.69 17.56 -31.75
CA MET A 1 -61.35 16.98 -32.04
C MET A 1 -60.31 17.80 -31.30
N SER A 2 -59.46 17.14 -30.53
CA SER A 2 -58.31 17.65 -29.76
C SER A 2 -57.37 18.53 -30.62
N ASN A 3 -56.57 19.46 -30.10
CA ASN A 3 -55.54 19.29 -29.08
C ASN A 3 -55.10 20.69 -28.58
N LYS A 4 -55.04 20.92 -27.27
CA LYS A 4 -54.21 22.00 -26.70
C LYS A 4 -52.82 21.40 -26.47
N ASP A 5 -51.86 21.76 -27.32
CA ASP A 5 -50.45 21.49 -27.08
C ASP A 5 -50.00 22.23 -25.82
N ASN A 6 -50.05 21.52 -24.70
CA ASN A 6 -49.35 21.93 -23.50
C ASN A 6 -47.95 21.36 -23.61
N SER A 7 -47.02 22.15 -24.17
CA SER A 7 -45.60 21.84 -24.16
C SER A 7 -45.13 21.83 -22.71
N PHE A 8 -45.22 20.68 -22.05
CA PHE A 8 -44.57 20.46 -20.77
C PHE A 8 -43.07 20.58 -21.01
N ARG A 9 -42.51 21.77 -20.72
CA ARG A 9 -41.07 21.97 -20.60
C ARG A 9 -40.58 20.97 -19.57
N GLU A 10 -39.99 19.89 -20.06
CA GLU A 10 -39.38 18.85 -19.25
C GLU A 10 -38.37 19.54 -18.33
N LYS A 11 -38.66 19.56 -17.02
CA LYS A 11 -37.78 20.19 -16.04
C LYS A 11 -36.43 19.51 -16.19
N ARG A 12 -35.40 20.25 -16.63
CA ARG A 12 -34.02 19.74 -16.61
C ARG A 12 -33.56 19.75 -15.16
N TRP A 13 -33.89 18.70 -14.42
CA TRP A 13 -33.54 18.51 -13.01
C TRP A 13 -32.02 18.63 -12.75
N LYS A 14 -31.20 18.45 -13.78
CA LYS A 14 -29.74 18.66 -13.75
C LYS A 14 -29.33 20.13 -13.59
N ASP A 15 -30.20 21.08 -13.98
CA ASP A 15 -29.95 22.53 -13.88
C ASP A 15 -30.53 23.16 -12.60
N ILE A 16 -31.31 22.41 -11.81
CA ILE A 16 -32.02 22.93 -10.61
C ILE A 16 -31.12 23.05 -9.37
N TYR A 17 -29.90 22.51 -9.43
CA TYR A 17 -28.94 22.68 -8.34
C TYR A 17 -27.53 22.84 -8.89
N LEU A 18 -27.12 24.09 -9.16
CA LEU A 18 -25.70 24.35 -9.28
C LEU A 18 -25.02 24.05 -7.93
N ARG A 19 -23.77 23.57 -7.98
CA ARG A 19 -22.95 23.33 -6.78
C ARG A 19 -22.87 24.59 -5.89
N SER A 20 -22.89 25.78 -6.50
CA SER A 20 -22.92 27.08 -5.82
C SER A 20 -24.18 27.30 -4.97
N GLU A 21 -25.37 26.94 -5.46
CA GLU A 21 -26.63 27.10 -4.73
C GLU A 21 -26.72 26.15 -3.53
N LYS A 22 -26.19 24.94 -3.68
CA LYS A 22 -26.08 23.97 -2.57
C LYS A 22 -25.11 24.44 -1.49
N ILE A 23 -24.00 25.04 -1.87
CA ILE A 23 -23.03 25.65 -0.94
C ILE A 23 -23.67 26.85 -0.21
N ALA A 24 -24.31 27.76 -0.94
CA ALA A 24 -24.96 28.94 -0.36
C ALA A 24 -26.10 28.56 0.60
N ARG A 25 -26.91 27.56 0.24
CA ARG A 25 -27.99 27.04 1.10
C ARG A 25 -27.46 26.36 2.35
N ALA A 26 -26.34 25.66 2.26
CA ALA A 26 -25.69 25.02 3.39
C ALA A 26 -25.11 26.07 4.36
N GLN A 27 -24.46 27.11 3.83
CA GLN A 27 -24.00 28.27 4.61
C GLN A 27 -25.15 28.98 5.34
N GLN A 28 -26.28 29.22 4.66
CA GLN A 28 -27.48 29.81 5.28
C GLN A 28 -28.07 28.95 6.41
N LEU A 29 -28.00 27.63 6.27
CA LEU A 29 -28.52 26.66 7.24
C LEU A 29 -27.48 26.24 8.30
N GLY A 30 -26.28 26.82 8.27
CA GLY A 30 -25.23 26.58 9.26
C GLY A 30 -24.60 25.19 9.19
N PHE A 31 -24.60 24.52 8.04
CA PHE A 31 -23.92 23.23 7.87
C PHE A 31 -23.05 23.22 6.60
N GLU A 32 -22.05 22.33 6.55
CA GLU A 32 -21.12 22.23 5.41
C GLU A 32 -21.64 21.27 4.32
N TYR A 33 -21.45 21.62 3.04
CA TYR A 33 -21.84 20.80 1.89
C TYR A 33 -20.63 20.52 0.97
N PRO A 34 -20.39 19.26 0.55
CA PRO A 34 -21.19 18.06 0.81
C PRO A 34 -21.14 17.63 2.28
N ARG A 35 -22.22 17.04 2.79
CA ARG A 35 -22.23 16.49 4.15
C ARG A 35 -21.27 15.30 4.20
N THR A 36 -20.07 15.51 4.69
CA THR A 36 -19.16 14.41 5.03
C THR A 36 -19.70 13.76 6.29
N THR A 37 -20.10 12.50 6.20
CA THR A 37 -20.52 11.74 7.37
C THR A 37 -19.32 11.40 8.24
N GLU A 38 -19.52 11.22 9.56
CA GLU A 38 -18.46 10.75 10.47
C GLU A 38 -17.77 9.49 9.94
N LYS A 39 -18.53 8.57 9.32
CA LYS A 39 -17.97 7.39 8.65
C LYS A 39 -16.97 7.72 7.55
N GLN A 40 -17.26 8.74 6.74
CA GLN A 40 -16.37 9.17 5.66
C GLN A 40 -15.12 9.84 6.21
N LEU A 41 -15.24 10.66 7.26
CA LEU A 41 -14.08 11.26 7.95
C LEU A 41 -13.17 10.18 8.55
N VAL A 42 -13.74 9.22 9.28
CA VAL A 42 -13.00 8.10 9.88
C VAL A 42 -12.32 7.24 8.81
N GLN A 43 -12.99 6.96 7.68
CA GLN A 43 -12.38 6.25 6.55
C GLN A 43 -11.24 7.03 5.91
N GLU A 44 -11.38 8.34 5.76
CA GLU A 44 -10.36 9.21 5.17
C GLU A 44 -9.13 9.32 6.09
N GLU A 45 -9.34 9.45 7.41
CA GLU A 45 -8.28 9.43 8.42
C GLU A 45 -7.54 8.09 8.45
N ALA A 46 -8.27 6.96 8.45
CA ALA A 46 -7.66 5.64 8.38
C ALA A 46 -6.86 5.44 7.08
N MET A 47 -7.36 5.96 5.96
CA MET A 47 -6.65 5.92 4.68
C MET A 47 -5.38 6.76 4.71
N ARG A 48 -5.43 7.97 5.30
CA ARG A 48 -4.26 8.85 5.49
C ARG A 48 -3.21 8.18 6.38
N GLN A 49 -3.61 7.63 7.53
CA GLN A 49 -2.71 6.89 8.41
C GLN A 49 -2.09 5.67 7.72
N SER A 50 -2.83 4.98 6.84
CA SER A 50 -2.26 3.88 6.06
C SER A 50 -1.21 4.37 5.06
N ALA A 51 -1.39 5.56 4.46
CA ALA A 51 -0.45 6.14 3.50
C ALA A 51 0.86 6.60 4.14
N GLU A 52 0.85 6.92 5.44
CA GLU A 52 2.04 7.30 6.23
C GLU A 52 2.89 6.10 6.66
N ARG A 53 2.43 4.86 6.45
CA ARG A 53 3.20 3.66 6.77
C ARG A 53 4.25 3.39 5.70
N CYS A 54 5.47 3.08 6.15
CA CYS A 54 6.57 2.71 5.27
C CYS A 54 6.28 1.36 4.60
N LYS A 55 6.34 1.32 3.27
CA LYS A 55 6.08 0.11 2.47
C LYS A 55 7.38 -0.66 2.24
N VAL A 56 7.48 -1.83 2.84
CA VAL A 56 8.66 -2.69 2.78
C VAL A 56 8.36 -3.92 1.93
N LEU A 57 9.19 -4.17 0.92
CA LEU A 57 9.11 -5.35 0.07
C LEU A 57 10.26 -6.31 0.39
N PHE A 58 9.91 -7.51 0.88
CA PHE A 58 10.86 -8.58 1.16
C PHE A 58 11.01 -9.53 -0.03
N ILE A 59 12.25 -9.84 -0.39
CA ILE A 59 12.54 -10.64 -1.59
C ILE A 59 13.47 -11.81 -1.27
N CYS A 60 13.04 -13.01 -1.64
CA CYS A 60 13.89 -14.21 -1.62
C CYS A 60 13.90 -14.89 -3.00
N SER A 61 14.27 -16.17 -3.07
CA SER A 61 14.27 -16.93 -4.32
C SER A 61 12.85 -17.32 -4.74
N ARG A 62 12.18 -18.20 -3.97
CA ARG A 62 10.88 -18.82 -4.37
C ARG A 62 9.64 -18.19 -3.73
N ASN A 63 9.80 -17.22 -2.83
CA ASN A 63 8.71 -16.68 -2.02
C ASN A 63 7.92 -17.78 -1.26
N GLN A 64 8.64 -18.65 -0.55
CA GLN A 64 8.04 -19.77 0.18
C GLN A 64 8.28 -19.70 1.70
N TRP A 65 9.52 -19.38 2.12
CA TRP A 65 9.90 -19.38 3.54
C TRP A 65 10.30 -17.98 4.02
N ARG A 66 11.55 -17.56 3.79
CA ARG A 66 12.13 -16.32 4.31
C ARG A 66 11.31 -15.05 4.04
N SER A 67 10.97 -14.74 2.78
CA SER A 67 10.23 -13.50 2.48
C SER A 67 8.76 -13.53 2.93
N PRO A 68 8.01 -14.64 2.80
CA PRO A 68 6.68 -14.76 3.41
C PRO A 68 6.70 -14.64 4.94
N THR A 69 7.71 -15.19 5.62
CA THR A 69 7.86 -15.07 7.07
C THR A 69 8.06 -13.61 7.49
N ALA A 70 8.95 -12.88 6.80
CA ALA A 70 9.14 -11.45 7.04
C ALA A 70 7.86 -10.66 6.84
N GLU A 71 7.11 -10.95 5.78
CA GLU A 71 5.82 -10.30 5.54
C GLU A 71 4.85 -10.56 6.68
N GLN A 72 4.70 -11.81 7.11
CA GLN A 72 3.72 -12.21 8.11
C GLN A 72 4.06 -11.72 9.52
N SER A 73 5.33 -11.75 9.93
CA SER A 73 5.75 -11.28 11.26
C SER A 73 5.56 -9.77 11.40
N LEU A 74 6.04 -9.00 10.42
CA LEU A 74 6.05 -7.54 10.47
C LEU A 74 4.72 -6.89 10.03
N ARG A 75 3.75 -7.66 9.52
CA ARG A 75 2.42 -7.12 9.11
C ARG A 75 1.67 -6.43 10.25
N LYS A 76 1.95 -6.82 11.50
CA LYS A 76 1.31 -6.23 12.70
C LYS A 76 1.93 -4.90 13.11
N HIS A 77 3.08 -4.52 12.56
CA HIS A 77 3.79 -3.31 12.98
C HIS A 77 3.03 -2.06 12.51
N PRO A 78 2.69 -1.11 13.41
CA PRO A 78 1.77 -0.01 13.08
C PRO A 78 2.33 0.96 12.03
N GLN A 79 3.65 1.05 11.94
CA GLN A 79 4.36 1.95 11.02
C GLN A 79 4.72 1.31 9.68
N LEU A 80 4.47 0.01 9.50
CA LEU A 80 4.89 -0.72 8.31
C LEU A 80 3.71 -1.24 7.52
N GLN A 81 3.88 -1.28 6.20
CA GLN A 81 3.15 -2.18 5.32
C GLN A 81 4.14 -3.12 4.68
N THR A 82 3.86 -4.41 4.74
CA THR A 82 4.78 -5.43 4.24
C THR A 82 4.17 -6.17 3.06
N ARG A 83 5.02 -6.48 2.08
CA ARG A 83 4.74 -7.44 1.00
C ARG A 83 5.96 -8.32 0.78
N SER A 84 5.74 -9.48 0.18
CA SER A 84 6.82 -10.37 -0.22
C SER A 84 6.70 -10.82 -1.68
N ALA A 85 7.87 -11.06 -2.27
CA ALA A 85 8.01 -11.61 -3.62
C ALA A 85 9.26 -12.49 -3.74
N GLY A 86 9.41 -13.12 -4.90
CA GLY A 86 10.55 -13.97 -5.24
C GLY A 86 11.17 -13.59 -6.59
N THR A 87 12.47 -13.81 -6.71
CA THR A 87 13.24 -13.56 -7.96
C THR A 87 13.20 -14.72 -8.95
N SER A 88 12.82 -15.92 -8.50
CA SER A 88 12.72 -17.10 -9.36
C SER A 88 11.45 -17.01 -10.22
N PRO A 89 11.49 -17.44 -11.49
CA PRO A 89 10.27 -17.57 -12.31
C PRO A 89 9.28 -18.59 -11.72
N ASN A 90 9.76 -19.52 -10.89
CA ASN A 90 8.94 -20.50 -10.16
C ASN A 90 8.60 -20.03 -8.75
N ALA A 91 8.69 -18.73 -8.46
CA ALA A 91 8.28 -18.19 -7.18
C ALA A 91 6.74 -18.21 -7.06
N ARG A 92 6.24 -18.43 -5.83
CA ARG A 92 4.80 -18.37 -5.54
C ARG A 92 4.20 -17.03 -5.96
N HIS A 93 4.92 -15.95 -5.67
CA HIS A 93 4.68 -14.62 -6.20
C HIS A 93 6.00 -14.11 -6.79
N THR A 94 6.07 -14.03 -8.11
CA THR A 94 7.25 -13.50 -8.80
C THR A 94 7.23 -11.97 -8.73
N VAL A 95 8.38 -11.38 -8.42
CA VAL A 95 8.51 -9.91 -8.32
C VAL A 95 8.04 -9.23 -9.60
N SER A 96 7.12 -8.28 -9.46
CA SER A 96 6.55 -7.52 -10.56
C SER A 96 6.99 -6.05 -10.51
N VAL A 97 6.77 -5.34 -11.62
CA VAL A 97 6.99 -3.88 -11.69
C VAL A 97 6.15 -3.14 -10.66
N ASP A 98 4.93 -3.62 -10.40
CA ASP A 98 4.02 -2.98 -9.45
C ASP A 98 4.47 -3.14 -8.01
N ASP A 99 5.11 -4.28 -7.67
CA ASP A 99 5.72 -4.47 -6.35
C ASP A 99 6.86 -3.48 -6.12
N ILE A 100 7.76 -3.35 -7.10
CA ILE A 100 8.88 -2.42 -7.03
C ILE A 100 8.37 -0.99 -6.91
N ARG A 101 7.34 -0.61 -7.69
CA ARG A 101 6.74 0.73 -7.61
C ARG A 101 6.07 1.00 -6.27
N TRP A 102 5.34 0.02 -5.74
CA TRP A 102 4.65 0.11 -4.46
C TRP A 102 5.62 0.29 -3.28
N ALA A 103 6.78 -0.37 -3.31
CA ALA A 103 7.71 -0.40 -2.19
C ALA A 103 8.44 0.93 -1.99
N ASP A 104 8.49 1.44 -0.77
CA ASP A 104 9.38 2.55 -0.39
C ASP A 104 10.80 2.02 -0.11
N VAL A 105 10.89 0.84 0.51
CA VAL A 105 12.15 0.14 0.81
C VAL A 105 12.09 -1.30 0.34
N ILE A 106 13.19 -1.78 -0.24
CA ILE A 106 13.32 -3.17 -0.69
C ILE A 106 14.39 -3.86 0.16
N MET A 107 14.05 -5.03 0.71
CA MET A 107 14.96 -5.85 1.51
C MET A 107 15.08 -7.22 0.87
N VAL A 108 16.30 -7.63 0.54
CA VAL A 108 16.57 -8.93 -0.07
C VAL A 108 17.35 -9.83 0.88
N MET A 109 17.12 -11.14 0.81
CA MET A 109 17.76 -12.06 1.77
C MET A 109 19.25 -12.25 1.53
N GLU A 110 19.73 -12.15 0.28
CA GLU A 110 21.12 -12.48 -0.10
C GLU A 110 21.52 -11.63 -1.31
N GLU A 111 22.82 -11.39 -1.50
CA GLU A 111 23.36 -10.57 -2.60
C GLU A 111 22.96 -11.11 -4.00
N LYS A 112 22.80 -12.42 -4.14
CA LYS A 112 22.33 -13.05 -5.40
C LYS A 112 20.93 -12.56 -5.81
N HIS A 113 20.06 -12.27 -4.84
CA HIS A 113 18.72 -11.75 -5.10
C HIS A 113 18.79 -10.30 -5.57
N LYS A 114 19.63 -9.48 -4.96
CA LYS A 114 19.90 -8.09 -5.39
C LYS A 114 20.42 -8.06 -6.81
N SER A 115 21.40 -8.90 -7.13
CA SER A 115 21.99 -9.00 -8.48
C SER A 115 20.91 -9.30 -9.53
N ARG A 116 20.02 -10.27 -9.26
CA ARG A 116 18.87 -10.59 -10.14
C ARG A 116 17.89 -9.43 -10.28
N LEU A 117 17.59 -8.74 -9.18
CA LEU A 117 16.70 -7.58 -9.18
C LEU A 117 17.26 -6.44 -10.03
N VAL A 118 18.54 -6.11 -9.82
CA VAL A 118 19.23 -5.05 -10.56
C VAL A 118 19.28 -5.37 -12.05
N ALA A 119 19.52 -6.63 -12.42
CA ALA A 119 19.53 -7.04 -13.83
C ALA A 119 18.17 -6.88 -14.52
N GLN A 120 17.06 -7.15 -13.82
CA GLN A 120 15.71 -7.10 -14.40
C GLN A 120 15.05 -5.72 -14.30
N PHE A 121 15.30 -4.96 -13.22
CA PHE A 121 14.56 -3.76 -12.86
C PHE A 121 15.45 -2.52 -12.68
N THR A 122 16.64 -2.47 -13.29
CA THR A 122 17.65 -1.41 -13.10
C THR A 122 17.06 0.00 -13.05
N ARG A 123 16.24 0.35 -14.05
CA ARG A 123 15.65 1.69 -14.19
C ARG A 123 14.68 2.06 -13.05
N LEU A 124 14.00 1.07 -12.48
CA LEU A 124 13.04 1.28 -11.39
C LEU A 124 13.71 1.34 -10.01
N LEU A 125 14.91 0.76 -9.88
CA LEU A 125 15.65 0.66 -8.63
C LEU A 125 16.57 1.86 -8.35
N ASN A 126 16.91 2.66 -9.36
CA ASN A 126 17.89 3.76 -9.25
C ASN A 126 17.66 4.75 -8.09
N ASN A 127 16.41 4.93 -7.64
CA ASN A 127 16.06 5.87 -6.57
C ASN A 127 15.43 5.18 -5.35
N LYS A 128 15.48 3.85 -5.26
CA LYS A 128 14.87 3.09 -4.17
C LYS A 128 15.94 2.48 -3.27
N PRO A 129 15.86 2.67 -1.94
CA PRO A 129 16.77 2.02 -1.01
C PRO A 129 16.59 0.50 -1.08
N LEU A 130 17.71 -0.19 -1.30
CA LEU A 130 17.77 -1.64 -1.42
C LEU A 130 18.82 -2.16 -0.43
N TYR A 131 18.38 -2.98 0.52
CA TYR A 131 19.22 -3.56 1.56
C TYR A 131 19.32 -5.08 1.41
N VAL A 132 20.48 -5.62 1.74
CA VAL A 132 20.74 -7.05 1.78
C VAL A 132 20.83 -7.47 3.24
N LEU A 133 20.06 -8.47 3.64
CA LEU A 133 19.98 -8.93 5.03
C LEU A 133 21.01 -10.03 5.36
N ASP A 134 21.62 -10.62 4.33
CA ASP A 134 22.58 -11.74 4.43
C ASP A 134 22.06 -12.94 5.27
N ILE A 135 20.77 -13.28 5.09
CA ILE A 135 20.12 -14.41 5.75
C ILE A 135 20.17 -15.64 4.82
N PRO A 136 20.86 -16.73 5.21
CA PRO A 136 20.99 -17.95 4.39
C PRO A 136 19.65 -18.68 4.20
N ASP A 137 19.59 -19.61 3.24
CA ASP A 137 18.37 -20.36 2.88
C ASP A 137 18.14 -21.62 3.72
N ASP A 138 18.54 -21.60 4.99
CA ASP A 138 18.54 -22.78 5.87
C ASP A 138 17.34 -22.81 6.82
N TYR A 139 16.44 -21.83 6.71
CA TYR A 139 15.30 -21.66 7.60
C TYR A 139 13.98 -22.10 6.96
N GLN A 140 13.12 -22.70 7.78
CA GLN A 140 11.75 -23.04 7.37
C GLN A 140 10.79 -21.86 7.57
N PHE A 141 9.60 -21.99 7.00
CA PHE A 141 8.56 -20.98 7.16
C PHE A 141 8.16 -20.83 8.63
N MET A 142 8.16 -19.59 9.12
CA MET A 142 7.80 -19.22 10.51
C MET A 142 8.71 -19.81 11.59
N ASP A 143 9.95 -20.15 11.22
CA ASP A 143 10.99 -20.50 12.18
C ASP A 143 11.24 -19.32 13.16
N PRO A 144 11.23 -19.55 14.49
CA PRO A 144 11.47 -18.50 15.48
C PRO A 144 12.78 -17.74 15.30
N GLU A 145 13.88 -18.42 14.96
CA GLU A 145 15.19 -17.78 14.78
C GLU A 145 15.18 -16.84 13.56
N LEU A 146 14.53 -17.29 12.48
CA LEU A 146 14.34 -16.48 11.28
C LEU A 146 13.50 -15.23 11.57
N ILE A 147 12.41 -15.37 12.34
CA ILE A 147 11.55 -14.24 12.72
C ILE A 147 12.37 -13.21 13.49
N GLU A 148 13.15 -13.64 14.48
CA GLU A 148 13.97 -12.75 15.29
C GLU A 148 15.00 -12.01 14.43
N LEU A 149 15.73 -12.71 13.56
CA LEU A 149 16.72 -12.10 12.66
C LEU A 149 16.09 -11.06 11.73
N LEU A 150 14.93 -11.38 11.14
CA LEU A 150 14.20 -10.50 10.23
C LEU A 150 13.71 -9.25 10.95
N GLU A 151 13.12 -9.41 12.13
CA GLU A 151 12.65 -8.29 12.93
C GLU A 151 13.83 -7.42 13.35
N GLN A 152 14.87 -7.98 13.96
CA GLN A 152 16.04 -7.21 14.41
C GLN A 152 16.67 -6.42 13.26
N SER A 153 16.90 -7.07 12.11
CA SER A 153 17.50 -6.42 10.94
C SER A 153 16.61 -5.32 10.37
N THR A 154 15.30 -5.58 10.25
CA THR A 154 14.35 -4.61 9.72
C THR A 154 14.24 -3.39 10.63
N HIS A 155 14.11 -3.58 11.95
CA HIS A 155 14.03 -2.49 12.91
C HIS A 155 15.32 -1.67 12.93
N SER A 156 16.48 -2.32 12.85
CA SER A 156 17.77 -1.62 12.80
C SER A 156 17.91 -0.76 11.54
N ILE A 157 17.61 -1.31 10.36
CA ILE A 157 17.73 -0.58 9.08
C ILE A 157 16.76 0.59 9.01
N LEU A 158 15.54 0.40 9.50
CA LEU A 158 14.49 1.43 9.45
C LEU A 158 14.49 2.35 10.67
N ASN A 159 15.43 2.19 11.60
CA ASN A 159 15.51 2.91 12.88
C ASN A 159 14.18 2.91 13.67
N LEU A 160 13.50 1.76 13.70
CA LEU A 160 12.24 1.60 14.41
C LEU A 160 12.50 1.21 15.86
N THR A 161 11.79 1.84 16.79
CA THR A 161 11.77 1.40 18.19
C THR A 161 10.95 0.13 18.31
N LYS A 162 11.53 -0.95 18.86
CA LYS A 162 10.79 -2.17 19.24
C LYS A 162 9.64 -1.77 20.18
N GLN A 163 8.41 -1.99 19.74
CA GLN A 163 7.24 -1.91 20.62
C GLN A 163 7.11 -3.27 21.31
N PHE A 164 7.37 -3.28 22.62
CA PHE A 164 7.26 -4.45 23.50
C PHE A 164 5.81 -4.66 23.95
#